data_AF-A0A1Y5MTB8-F1
#
_entry.id   AF-A0A1Y5MTB8-F1
#
_cell.length_a   1.000
_cell.length_b   1.000
_cell.length_c   1.000
_cell.angle_alpha   90.00
_cell.angle_beta   90.00
_cell.angle_gamma   90.00
#
_symmetry.space_group_name_H-M   'P 1'
#
loop_
_entity.id
_entity.type
_entity.pdbx_description
1 polymer ?
#
loop_
_entity_poly.entity_id
_entity_poly.type
_entity_poly.pdbx_seq_one_letter_code
_entity_poly.pdbx_strand_id
1 'polypeptide(L)'
;MKPFNQLIAELEVARSLLHERIKNGLSKKVAKFYDDMIADLQAQILKKKNITNNLAQTISDLKQSLKTPDLRKDFLTLAENEQDHLLDYNELAGIVLFSSVLPESSIERLVDSAQLEGATVKAWNNGLNADQKKRLERELKIGVSLGETTPMLAQRIAHVLEKNKRDATAIALTGAGAIVSEIRQAFFEANEDVIKCYKYQATLDTRTSALCRAYDGLTWDKDYKPIGHDFPFRKPRVNTHFNCRSTIIPVTKSWDELGVDGMNDAPKGTRSSMNGYVPQDMTFNDWLKTQSPETIEKTLGKGRAELFMQGKITMRDLITQQGRVLDLGELAKKKKIWEYSKENIKHFDIPKGIKSRIGLKTDKIRGSLEYLFNKHPEMFDGKADIVNIIKDVFNAPDIIKPAARRSGGFIIAKSIDDKKKKMIDIGIYPNNGVIFHINKRKWDADMREFKKGKQ
;
A
#
# COMPACT_ATOMS: atom_id res chain seq x y z
N MET A 1 -28.03 8.03 25.83
CA MET A 1 -26.59 7.73 26.05
C MET A 1 -26.01 7.25 24.74
N LYS A 2 -24.82 7.69 24.34
CA LYS A 2 -24.19 7.17 23.11
C LYS A 2 -23.77 5.71 23.33
N PRO A 3 -23.76 4.87 22.28
CA PRO A 3 -23.39 3.47 22.41
C PRO A 3 -21.89 3.26 22.62
N PHE A 4 -21.50 2.25 23.42
CA PHE A 4 -20.10 2.01 23.77
C PHE A 4 -19.18 1.76 22.55
N ASN A 5 -19.60 0.95 21.58
CA ASN A 5 -18.85 0.75 20.33
C ASN A 5 -18.74 2.01 19.45
N GLN A 6 -19.71 2.93 19.54
CA GLN A 6 -19.65 4.23 18.85
C GLN A 6 -18.68 5.19 19.56
N LEU A 7 -18.61 5.11 20.90
CA LEU A 7 -17.73 5.92 21.73
C LEU A 7 -16.25 5.52 21.56
N ILE A 8 -15.96 4.22 21.48
CA ILE A 8 -14.62 3.73 21.09
C ILE A 8 -14.25 4.29 19.71
N ALA A 9 -15.15 4.20 18.73
CA ALA A 9 -14.86 4.67 17.38
C ALA A 9 -14.66 6.19 17.29
N GLU A 10 -15.46 6.99 18.02
CA GLU A 10 -15.31 8.44 18.13
C GLU A 10 -14.00 8.84 18.85
N LEU A 11 -13.61 8.13 19.92
CA LEU A 11 -12.32 8.35 20.59
C LEU A 11 -11.15 7.99 19.68
N GLU A 12 -11.25 6.91 18.93
CA GLU A 12 -10.23 6.52 17.97
C GLU A 12 -10.05 7.58 16.87
N VAL A 13 -11.14 8.26 16.48
CA VAL A 13 -11.05 9.42 15.57
C VAL A 13 -10.34 10.60 16.23
N ALA A 14 -10.75 11.01 17.43
CA ALA A 14 -10.10 12.11 18.14
C ALA A 14 -8.61 11.82 18.38
N ARG A 15 -8.29 10.56 18.68
CA ARG A 15 -6.93 10.07 18.91
C ARG A 15 -6.08 10.09 17.66
N SER A 16 -6.65 9.77 16.50
CA SER A 16 -5.93 9.85 15.22
C SER A 16 -5.40 11.27 14.95
N LEU A 17 -6.16 12.31 15.31
CA LEU A 17 -5.72 13.71 15.19
C LEU A 17 -4.62 14.06 16.19
N LEU A 18 -4.73 13.57 17.43
CA LEU A 18 -3.70 13.78 18.45
C LEU A 18 -2.38 13.09 18.08
N HIS A 19 -2.44 11.86 17.58
CA HIS A 19 -1.27 11.15 17.06
C HIS A 19 -0.60 11.93 15.92
N GLU A 20 -1.37 12.50 15.00
CA GLU A 20 -0.81 13.36 13.94
C GLU A 20 -0.15 14.63 14.51
N ARG A 21 -0.73 15.25 15.55
CA ARG A 21 -0.10 16.40 16.24
C ARG A 21 1.21 16.01 16.91
N ILE A 22 1.25 14.89 17.64
CA ILE A 22 2.46 14.40 18.31
C ILE A 22 3.52 14.04 17.28
N LYS A 23 3.16 13.33 16.21
CA LYS A 23 4.03 13.03 15.06
C LYS A 23 4.61 14.30 14.46
N ASN A 24 3.79 15.34 14.23
CA ASN A 24 4.26 16.63 13.73
C ASN A 24 5.23 17.33 14.71
N GLY A 25 4.96 17.27 16.02
CA GLY A 25 5.86 17.77 17.06
C GLY A 25 7.21 17.05 17.05
N LEU A 26 7.19 15.72 17.00
CA LEU A 26 8.38 14.88 16.92
C LEU A 26 9.19 15.17 15.64
N SER A 27 8.51 15.29 14.50
CA SER A 27 9.14 15.66 13.23
C SER A 27 9.84 17.01 13.31
N LYS A 28 9.23 18.03 13.93
CA LYS A 28 9.85 19.34 14.12
C LYS A 28 11.07 19.26 15.04
N LYS A 29 10.98 18.49 16.13
CA LYS A 29 12.07 18.31 17.09
C LYS A 29 13.28 17.62 16.44
N VAL A 30 13.05 16.53 15.71
CA VAL A 30 14.09 15.83 14.95
C VAL A 30 14.68 16.75 13.87
N ALA A 31 13.81 17.47 13.13
CA ALA A 31 14.27 18.38 12.10
C ALA A 31 15.21 19.46 12.67
N LYS A 32 14.80 20.11 13.76
CA LYS A 32 15.60 21.14 14.45
C LYS A 32 16.93 20.59 14.95
N PHE A 33 16.93 19.41 15.58
CA PHE A 33 18.17 18.78 16.05
C PHE A 33 19.19 18.59 14.91
N TYR A 34 18.73 18.14 13.74
CA TYR A 34 19.59 17.98 12.58
C TYR A 34 20.05 19.31 11.98
N ASP A 35 19.17 20.32 11.94
CA ASP A 35 19.52 21.65 11.45
C ASP A 35 20.62 22.29 12.32
N ASP A 36 20.48 22.19 13.65
CA ASP A 36 21.47 22.68 14.60
C ASP A 36 22.81 21.92 14.48
N MET A 37 22.75 20.59 14.32
CA MET A 37 23.95 19.76 14.13
C MET A 37 24.65 20.06 12.80
N ILE A 38 23.91 20.27 11.71
CA ILE A 38 24.46 20.62 10.41
C ILE A 38 25.15 22.00 10.48
N ALA A 39 24.50 22.98 11.09
CA ALA A 39 25.05 24.31 11.27
C ALA A 39 26.36 24.29 12.08
N ASP A 40 26.42 23.51 13.16
CA ASP A 40 27.63 23.33 13.96
C ASP A 40 28.76 22.70 13.14
N LEU A 41 28.48 21.63 12.39
CA LEU A 41 29.49 20.98 11.53
C LEU A 41 30.00 21.91 10.43
N GLN A 42 29.13 22.71 9.82
CA GLN A 42 29.55 23.73 8.86
C GLN A 42 30.47 24.76 9.50
N ALA A 43 30.12 25.27 10.69
CA ALA A 43 30.95 26.20 11.42
C ALA A 43 32.32 25.61 11.79
N GLN A 44 32.37 24.33 12.18
CA GLN A 44 33.62 23.61 12.45
C GLN A 44 34.49 23.51 11.19
N ILE A 45 33.92 23.16 10.03
CA ILE A 45 34.63 23.08 8.75
C ILE A 45 35.19 24.46 8.36
N LEU A 46 34.35 25.51 8.41
CA LEU A 46 34.73 26.86 8.01
C LEU A 46 35.86 27.47 8.86
N LYS A 47 36.00 27.05 10.13
CA LYS A 47 37.11 27.47 11.00
C LYS A 47 38.45 26.82 10.66
N LYS A 48 38.46 25.71 9.91
CA LYS A 48 39.70 24.98 9.57
C LYS A 48 40.39 25.64 8.38
N LYS A 49 41.58 26.20 8.62
CA LYS A 49 42.39 26.90 7.59
C LYS A 49 43.01 25.97 6.53
N ASN A 50 43.32 24.72 6.87
CA ASN A 50 43.95 23.78 5.95
C ASN A 50 43.49 22.34 6.21
N ILE A 51 42.32 21.99 5.63
CA ILE A 51 41.69 20.68 5.80
C ILE A 51 42.52 19.58 5.13
N THR A 52 43.13 19.86 3.97
CA THR A 52 43.91 18.89 3.20
C THR A 52 45.06 18.28 4.00
N ASN A 53 45.81 19.12 4.72
CA ASN A 53 46.96 18.66 5.52
C ASN A 53 46.55 17.95 6.82
N ASN A 54 45.33 18.18 7.31
CA ASN A 54 44.83 17.62 8.57
C ASN A 54 43.58 16.77 8.36
N LEU A 55 43.46 16.12 7.20
CA LEU A 55 42.20 15.49 6.78
C LEU A 55 41.76 14.39 7.76
N ALA A 56 42.67 13.52 8.18
CA ALA A 56 42.37 12.44 9.12
C ALA A 56 41.85 12.96 10.47
N GLN A 57 42.53 13.96 11.04
CA GLN A 57 42.11 14.58 12.29
C GLN A 57 40.77 15.31 12.12
N THR A 58 40.60 16.07 11.04
CA THR A 58 39.35 16.77 10.73
C THR A 58 38.18 15.79 10.61
N ILE A 59 38.37 14.65 9.95
CA ILE A 59 37.35 13.60 9.87
C ILE A 59 37.04 13.04 11.26
N SER A 60 38.05 12.80 12.09
CA SER A 60 37.86 12.31 13.46
C SER A 60 37.03 13.29 14.30
N ASP A 61 37.40 14.58 14.30
CA ASP A 61 36.69 15.65 15.02
C ASP A 61 35.21 15.71 14.60
N LEU A 62 34.96 15.79 13.28
CA LEU A 62 33.59 15.88 12.74
C LEU A 62 32.76 14.63 13.05
N LYS A 63 33.38 13.44 13.07
CA LYS A 63 32.69 12.20 13.47
C LYS A 63 32.32 12.17 14.95
N GLN A 64 33.06 12.84 15.83
CA GLN A 64 32.71 12.94 17.26
C GLN A 64 31.52 13.89 17.48
N SER A 65 31.38 14.91 16.64
CA SER A 65 30.26 15.85 16.66
C SER A 65 28.94 15.22 16.14
N LEU A 66 29.01 14.14 15.36
CA LEU A 66 27.81 13.42 14.88
C LEU A 66 27.11 12.65 16.00
N LYS A 67 25.83 12.96 16.20
CA LYS A 67 24.95 12.36 17.20
C LYS A 67 23.57 12.06 16.59
N THR A 68 22.79 11.22 17.26
CA THR A 68 21.38 10.99 16.96
C THR A 68 20.49 11.56 18.07
N PRO A 69 19.27 12.00 17.75
CA PRO A 69 18.35 12.52 18.76
C PRO A 69 17.98 11.44 19.77
N ASP A 70 18.01 11.77 21.06
CA ASP A 70 17.41 10.95 22.11
C ASP A 70 15.94 11.35 22.26
N LEU A 71 15.07 10.37 22.00
CA LEU A 71 13.61 10.53 22.02
C LEU A 71 12.97 9.66 23.10
N ARG A 72 13.74 9.01 23.98
CA ARG A 72 13.20 8.09 24.98
C ARG A 72 12.15 8.77 25.86
N LYS A 73 12.43 9.99 26.33
CA LYS A 73 11.47 10.75 27.15
C LYS A 73 10.19 11.07 26.37
N ASP A 74 10.29 11.48 25.10
CA ASP A 74 9.11 11.75 24.27
C ASP A 74 8.28 10.48 24.06
N PHE A 75 8.93 9.33 23.93
CA PHE A 75 8.28 8.03 23.79
C PHE A 75 7.61 7.54 25.06
N LEU A 76 8.23 7.74 26.22
CA LEU A 76 7.59 7.46 27.52
C LEU A 76 6.35 8.32 27.72
N THR A 77 6.48 9.62 27.52
CA THR A 77 5.33 10.54 27.61
C THR A 77 4.25 10.17 26.59
N LEU A 78 4.60 9.75 25.37
CA LEU A 78 3.62 9.25 24.40
C LEU A 78 2.91 7.98 24.90
N ALA A 79 3.65 7.05 25.51
CA ALA A 79 3.12 5.80 26.01
C ALA A 79 2.18 6.00 27.20
N GLU A 80 2.55 6.86 28.16
CA GLU A 80 1.71 7.26 29.30
C GLU A 80 0.40 7.90 28.80
N ASN A 81 0.51 8.89 27.91
CA ASN A 81 -0.66 9.54 27.31
C ASN A 81 -1.52 8.58 26.47
N GLU A 82 -0.98 7.44 26.01
CA GLU A 82 -1.76 6.41 25.32
C GLU A 82 -2.55 5.57 26.31
N GLN A 83 -1.95 5.14 27.42
CA GLN A 83 -2.66 4.45 28.48
C GLN A 83 -3.78 5.31 29.07
N ASP A 84 -3.49 6.57 29.41
CA ASP A 84 -4.49 7.48 29.98
C ASP A 84 -5.68 7.63 29.05
N HIS A 85 -5.42 7.75 27.75
CA HIS A 85 -6.47 7.83 26.75
C HIS A 85 -7.31 6.55 26.64
N LEU A 86 -6.71 5.37 26.83
CA LEU A 86 -7.46 4.11 26.83
C LEU A 86 -8.36 4.00 28.06
N LEU A 87 -8.02 4.66 29.17
CA LEU A 87 -8.87 4.74 30.35
C LEU A 87 -10.09 5.66 30.15
N ASP A 88 -10.03 6.63 29.24
CA ASP A 88 -11.19 7.44 28.83
C ASP A 88 -12.36 6.57 28.33
N TYR A 89 -12.10 5.32 27.91
CA TYR A 89 -13.14 4.35 27.56
C TYR A 89 -14.11 4.09 28.71
N ASN A 90 -13.63 4.11 29.96
CA ASN A 90 -14.48 3.93 31.15
C ASN A 90 -15.41 5.12 31.36
N GLU A 91 -14.87 6.33 31.23
CA GLU A 91 -15.67 7.56 31.37
C GLU A 91 -16.78 7.62 30.33
N LEU A 92 -16.47 7.23 29.10
CA LEU A 92 -17.46 7.16 28.03
C LEU A 92 -18.49 6.05 28.24
N ALA A 93 -18.08 4.89 28.75
CA ALA A 93 -19.00 3.81 29.07
C ALA A 93 -19.95 4.17 30.23
N GLY A 94 -19.57 5.12 31.08
CA GLY A 94 -20.27 5.42 32.33
C GLY A 94 -20.11 4.33 33.40
N ILE A 95 -19.25 3.33 33.14
CA ILE A 95 -18.91 2.23 34.04
C ILE A 95 -17.42 1.87 33.86
N VAL A 96 -16.84 1.20 34.85
CA VAL A 96 -15.45 0.74 34.76
C VAL A 96 -15.40 -0.57 33.96
N LEU A 97 -14.91 -0.50 32.72
CA LEU A 97 -14.67 -1.65 31.87
C LEU A 97 -13.20 -2.08 31.91
N PHE A 98 -12.28 -1.14 31.72
CA PHE A 98 -10.84 -1.38 31.78
C PHE A 98 -10.33 -1.01 33.16
N SER A 99 -10.19 -2.02 34.04
CA SER A 99 -9.75 -1.81 35.42
C SER A 99 -8.24 -1.96 35.59
N SER A 100 -7.59 -2.70 34.70
CA SER A 100 -6.15 -2.97 34.77
C SER A 100 -5.36 -1.92 33.98
N VAL A 101 -4.42 -1.27 34.67
CA VAL A 101 -3.44 -0.36 34.08
C VAL A 101 -2.07 -1.02 34.00
N LEU A 102 -1.26 -0.66 33.00
CA LEU A 102 0.12 -1.11 32.92
C LEU A 102 0.95 -0.38 33.99
N PRO A 103 1.74 -1.11 34.79
CA PRO A 103 2.73 -0.50 35.67
C PRO A 103 3.75 0.30 34.87
N GLU A 104 4.31 1.36 35.46
CA GLU A 104 5.35 2.21 34.85
C GLU A 104 6.52 1.38 34.30
N SER A 105 7.01 0.40 35.09
CA SER A 105 8.08 -0.50 34.64
C SER A 105 7.73 -1.31 33.38
N SER A 106 6.46 -1.63 33.16
CA SER A 106 5.99 -2.32 31.96
C SER A 106 5.97 -1.37 30.77
N ILE A 107 5.54 -0.11 30.95
CA ILE A 107 5.60 0.94 29.93
C ILE A 107 7.05 1.17 29.48
N GLU A 108 7.97 1.31 30.43
CA GLU A 108 9.40 1.48 30.12
C GLU A 108 9.95 0.33 29.30
N ARG A 109 9.68 -0.92 29.71
CA ARG A 109 10.10 -2.12 28.96
C ARG A 109 9.55 -2.11 27.54
N LEU A 110 8.27 -1.79 27.36
CA LEU A 110 7.63 -1.74 26.04
C LEU A 110 8.23 -0.65 25.15
N VAL A 111 8.52 0.53 25.69
CA VAL A 111 9.21 1.60 24.96
C VAL A 111 10.60 1.17 24.52
N ASP A 112 11.35 0.51 25.39
CA ASP A 112 12.72 0.08 25.10
C ASP A 112 12.77 -1.15 24.16
N SER A 113 11.74 -2.01 24.19
CA SER A 113 11.66 -3.22 23.35
C SER A 113 10.90 -3.03 22.04
N ALA A 114 10.13 -1.95 21.86
CA ALA A 114 9.33 -1.71 20.66
C ALA A 114 10.21 -1.78 19.40
N GLN A 115 9.85 -2.68 18.48
CA GLN A 115 10.60 -2.90 17.25
C GLN A 115 9.89 -2.26 16.07
N LEU A 116 10.67 -1.59 15.21
CA LEU A 116 10.28 -1.20 13.87
C LEU A 116 11.10 -2.01 12.86
N GLU A 117 10.43 -2.71 11.95
CA GLU A 117 11.09 -3.55 10.92
C GLU A 117 12.12 -4.54 11.52
N GLY A 118 11.81 -5.10 12.69
CA GLY A 118 12.64 -6.10 13.38
C GLY A 118 13.79 -5.55 14.23
N ALA A 119 13.93 -4.23 14.38
CA ALA A 119 14.95 -3.62 15.25
C ALA A 119 14.38 -2.49 16.12
N THR A 120 14.98 -2.26 17.29
CA THR A 120 14.56 -1.18 18.20
C THR A 120 14.94 0.19 17.66
N VAL A 121 14.28 1.26 18.13
CA VAL A 121 14.66 2.64 17.76
C VAL A 121 16.13 2.92 18.08
N LYS A 122 16.63 2.41 19.21
CA LYS A 122 18.03 2.51 19.59
C LYS A 122 18.95 1.83 18.57
N ALA A 123 18.62 0.63 18.11
CA ALA A 123 19.40 -0.08 17.10
C ALA A 123 19.40 0.66 15.75
N TRP A 124 18.26 1.19 15.31
CA TRP A 124 18.15 2.00 14.11
C TRP A 124 18.96 3.29 14.19
N ASN A 125 18.91 4.01 15.33
CA ASN A 125 19.71 5.21 15.55
C ASN A 125 21.21 4.90 15.53
N ASN A 126 21.64 3.78 16.12
CA ASN A 126 23.04 3.36 16.07
C ASN A 126 23.50 3.08 14.63
N GLY A 127 22.67 2.40 13.83
CA GLY A 127 22.93 2.16 12.41
C GLY A 127 23.02 3.46 11.62
N LEU A 128 22.06 4.38 11.81
CA LEU A 128 22.04 5.68 11.16
C LEU A 128 23.31 6.48 11.51
N ASN A 129 23.72 6.50 12.78
CA ASN A 129 24.94 7.20 13.21
C ASN A 129 26.19 6.63 12.54
N ALA A 130 26.29 5.30 12.45
CA ALA A 130 27.41 4.65 11.77
C ALA A 130 27.46 5.00 10.28
N ASP A 131 26.31 5.00 9.61
CA ASP A 131 26.20 5.34 8.19
C ASP A 131 26.47 6.82 7.93
N GLN A 132 26.01 7.71 8.81
CA GLN A 132 26.34 9.14 8.80
C GLN A 132 27.85 9.36 8.84
N LYS A 133 28.54 8.71 9.78
CA LYS A 133 30.01 8.83 9.94
C LYS A 133 30.77 8.31 8.72
N LYS A 134 30.35 7.16 8.16
CA LYS A 134 30.96 6.61 6.93
C LYS A 134 30.75 7.54 5.74
N ARG A 135 29.54 8.09 5.58
CA ARG A 135 29.20 8.97 4.47
C ARG A 135 29.94 10.31 4.58
N LEU A 136 30.01 10.90 5.78
CA LEU A 136 30.79 12.12 6.03
C LEU A 136 32.26 11.93 5.65
N GLU A 137 32.89 10.84 6.08
CA GLU A 137 34.27 10.53 5.71
C GLU A 137 34.46 10.41 4.20
N ARG A 138 33.56 9.67 3.52
CA ARG A 138 33.65 9.46 2.07
C ARG A 138 33.55 10.77 1.31
N GLU A 139 32.55 11.58 1.64
CA GLU A 139 32.27 12.82 0.92
C GLU A 139 33.34 13.89 1.17
N LEU A 140 33.91 13.94 2.38
CA LEU A 140 35.04 14.84 2.66
C LEU A 140 36.30 14.42 1.90
N LYS A 141 36.61 13.11 1.82
CA LYS A 141 37.72 12.59 1.03
C LYS A 141 37.56 12.89 -0.47
N ILE A 142 36.36 12.70 -1.02
CA ILE A 142 36.05 13.04 -2.41
C ILE A 142 36.23 14.54 -2.66
N GLY A 143 35.64 15.39 -1.81
CA GLY A 143 35.73 16.83 -1.98
C GLY A 143 37.17 17.34 -1.95
N VAL A 144 37.99 16.85 -1.01
CA VAL A 144 39.42 17.18 -0.96
C VAL A 144 40.16 16.68 -2.20
N SER A 145 39.86 15.46 -2.68
CA SER A 145 40.45 14.93 -3.91
C SER A 145 40.07 15.72 -5.17
N LEU A 146 38.90 16.37 -5.17
CA LEU A 146 38.44 17.23 -6.26
C LEU A 146 38.96 18.67 -6.14
N GLY A 147 39.77 18.98 -5.12
CA GLY A 147 40.28 20.33 -4.88
C GLY A 147 39.22 21.31 -4.41
N GLU A 148 38.12 20.84 -3.80
CA GLU A 148 37.06 21.70 -3.29
C GLU A 148 37.56 22.61 -2.17
N THR A 149 37.10 23.88 -2.18
CA THR A 149 37.41 24.84 -1.14
C THR A 149 36.67 24.53 0.16
N THR A 150 37.14 25.06 1.30
CA THR A 150 36.48 24.88 2.61
C THR A 150 34.97 25.21 2.60
N PRO A 151 34.50 26.33 1.97
CA PRO A 151 33.07 26.58 1.83
C PRO A 151 32.31 25.51 1.02
N MET A 152 32.91 25.01 -0.07
CA MET A 152 32.31 23.94 -0.88
C MET A 152 32.21 22.62 -0.10
N LEU A 153 33.25 22.28 0.68
CA LEU A 153 33.24 21.11 1.57
C LEU A 153 32.14 21.23 2.64
N ALA A 154 31.99 22.42 3.26
CA ALA A 154 30.93 22.66 4.25
C ALA A 154 29.53 22.48 3.64
N GLN A 155 29.32 22.98 2.41
CA GLN A 155 28.05 22.82 1.70
C GLN A 155 27.77 21.36 1.30
N ARG A 156 28.79 20.65 0.82
CA ARG A 156 28.71 19.22 0.48
C ARG A 156 28.28 18.39 1.70
N ILE A 157 28.92 18.60 2.85
CA ILE A 157 28.58 17.88 4.07
C ILE A 157 27.16 18.21 4.55
N ALA A 158 26.75 19.47 4.50
CA ALA A 158 25.39 19.85 4.86
C ALA A 158 24.33 19.12 4.00
N HIS A 159 24.50 19.15 2.67
CA HIS A 159 23.59 18.47 1.74
C HIS A 159 23.50 16.96 2.01
N VAL A 160 24.63 16.34 2.30
CA VAL A 160 24.72 14.91 2.61
C VAL A 160 23.96 14.56 3.90
N LEU A 161 23.99 15.45 4.90
CA LEU A 161 23.34 15.25 6.18
C LEU A 161 21.83 15.52 6.14
N GLU A 162 21.33 16.32 5.21
CA GLU A 162 19.88 16.52 5.00
C GLU A 162 19.15 15.21 4.66
N LYS A 163 19.82 14.27 3.98
CA LYS A 163 19.25 12.95 3.73
C LYS A 163 19.00 12.19 5.05
N ASN A 164 19.97 12.25 5.96
CA ASN A 164 19.89 11.58 7.26
C ASN A 164 18.80 12.21 8.15
N LYS A 165 18.53 13.51 8.00
CA LYS A 165 17.38 14.19 8.65
C LYS A 165 16.05 13.54 8.25
N ARG A 166 15.85 13.24 6.97
CA ARG A 166 14.62 12.58 6.47
C ARG A 166 14.50 11.16 7.01
N ASP A 167 15.60 10.40 7.00
CA ASP A 167 15.64 9.03 7.49
C ASP A 167 15.38 8.97 9.00
N ALA A 168 16.02 9.84 9.79
CA ALA A 168 15.79 9.98 11.22
C ALA A 168 14.33 10.35 11.56
N THR A 169 13.74 11.24 10.76
CA THR A 169 12.33 11.62 10.93
C THR A 169 11.43 10.40 10.71
N ALA A 170 11.68 9.62 9.66
CA ALA A 170 10.90 8.41 9.39
C ALA A 170 11.05 7.36 10.51
N ILE A 171 12.26 7.17 11.05
CA ILE A 171 12.52 6.28 12.19
C ILE A 171 11.74 6.74 13.42
N ALA A 172 11.81 8.03 13.76
CA ALA A 172 11.13 8.60 14.91
C ALA A 172 9.60 8.44 14.83
N LEU A 173 9.02 8.77 13.67
CA LEU A 173 7.57 8.65 13.43
C LEU A 173 7.10 7.19 13.46
N THR A 174 7.90 6.27 12.94
CA THR A 174 7.60 4.84 12.93
C THR A 174 7.74 4.24 14.33
N GLY A 175 8.78 4.62 15.07
CA GLY A 175 8.98 4.24 16.47
C GLY A 175 7.81 4.68 17.35
N ALA A 176 7.36 5.93 17.23
CA ALA A 176 6.19 6.43 17.93
C ALA A 176 4.92 5.58 17.64
N GLY A 177 4.70 5.21 16.38
CA GLY A 177 3.58 4.34 16.00
C GLY A 177 3.71 2.91 16.54
N ALA A 178 4.92 2.36 16.58
CA ALA A 178 5.19 1.05 17.17
C ALA A 178 4.90 1.05 18.67
N ILE A 179 5.41 2.04 19.41
CA ILE A 179 5.18 2.19 20.86
C ILE A 179 3.68 2.28 21.17
N VAL A 180 2.94 3.16 20.48
CA VAL A 180 1.48 3.26 20.65
C VAL A 180 0.79 1.91 20.42
N SER A 181 1.23 1.16 19.41
CA SER A 181 0.66 -0.14 19.09
C SER A 181 0.94 -1.19 20.18
N GLU A 182 2.16 -1.19 20.74
CA GLU A 182 2.58 -2.09 21.83
C GLU A 182 1.88 -1.76 23.16
N ILE A 183 1.71 -0.48 23.48
CA ILE A 183 0.99 -0.05 24.68
C ILE A 183 -0.48 -0.45 24.60
N ARG A 184 -1.15 -0.17 23.48
CA ARG A 184 -2.53 -0.62 23.23
C ARG A 184 -2.66 -2.13 23.36
N GLN A 185 -1.71 -2.87 22.78
CA GLN A 185 -1.68 -4.32 22.89
C GLN A 185 -1.68 -4.76 24.34
N ALA A 186 -0.65 -4.36 25.08
CA ALA A 186 -0.44 -4.78 26.45
C ALA A 186 -1.62 -4.35 27.34
N PHE A 187 -2.18 -3.15 27.11
CA PHE A 187 -3.36 -2.67 27.82
C PHE A 187 -4.59 -3.56 27.57
N PHE A 188 -4.86 -3.94 26.32
CA PHE A 188 -5.98 -4.84 26.01
C PHE A 188 -5.74 -6.28 26.46
N GLU A 189 -4.50 -6.76 26.45
CA GLU A 189 -4.12 -8.06 27.03
C GLU A 189 -4.35 -8.07 28.55
N ALA A 190 -4.05 -6.96 29.25
CA ALA A 190 -4.30 -6.82 30.68
C ALA A 190 -5.79 -6.74 31.07
N ASN A 191 -6.67 -6.52 30.10
CA ASN A 191 -8.13 -6.42 30.27
C ASN A 191 -8.88 -7.41 29.35
N GLU A 192 -8.33 -8.61 29.16
CA GLU A 192 -8.84 -9.62 28.22
C GLU A 192 -10.24 -10.18 28.55
N ASP A 193 -10.73 -9.91 29.76
CA ASP A 193 -12.06 -10.26 30.25
C ASP A 193 -13.15 -9.47 29.51
N VAL A 194 -12.87 -8.22 29.12
CA VAL A 194 -13.78 -7.37 28.34
C VAL A 194 -13.62 -7.56 26.83
N ILE A 195 -12.45 -8.03 26.38
CA ILE A 195 -12.15 -8.20 24.96
C ILE A 195 -12.80 -9.47 24.39
N LYS A 196 -13.50 -9.30 23.26
CA LYS A 196 -14.01 -10.40 22.43
C LYS A 196 -13.00 -10.81 21.37
N CYS A 197 -12.53 -9.83 20.59
CA CYS A 197 -11.54 -10.03 19.54
C CYS A 197 -10.82 -8.72 19.20
N TYR A 198 -9.79 -8.79 18.37
CA TYR A 198 -9.07 -7.64 17.84
C TYR A 198 -9.42 -7.42 16.37
N LYS A 199 -9.71 -6.19 15.98
CA LYS A 199 -10.01 -5.82 14.59
C LYS A 199 -8.93 -4.90 14.04
N TYR A 200 -8.44 -5.19 12.83
CA TYR A 200 -7.53 -4.29 12.14
C TYR A 200 -8.29 -3.16 11.45
N GLN A 201 -7.90 -1.92 11.72
CA GLN A 201 -8.52 -0.70 11.22
C GLN A 201 -7.50 0.16 10.46
N ALA A 202 -7.57 0.10 9.14
CA ALA A 202 -6.75 0.90 8.24
C ALA A 202 -7.18 2.37 8.20
N THR A 203 -6.27 3.28 7.84
CA THR A 203 -6.70 4.64 7.47
C THR A 203 -7.42 4.58 6.12
N LEU A 204 -8.54 5.27 5.95
CA LEU A 204 -9.28 5.30 4.69
C LEU A 204 -8.85 6.50 3.83
N ASP A 205 -7.72 6.35 3.13
CA ASP A 205 -7.20 7.35 2.20
C ASP A 205 -6.31 6.77 1.08
N THR A 206 -5.88 7.64 0.17
CA THR A 206 -5.02 7.27 -0.98
C THR A 206 -3.58 6.88 -0.61
N ARG A 207 -3.13 7.11 0.62
CA ARG A 207 -1.74 6.89 1.07
C ARG A 207 -1.57 5.58 1.86
N THR A 208 -2.66 4.87 2.12
CA THR A 208 -2.64 3.65 2.93
C THR A 208 -1.99 2.49 2.18
N SER A 209 -1.09 1.78 2.85
CA SER A 209 -0.26 0.73 2.23
C SER A 209 -1.10 -0.44 1.70
N ALA A 210 -0.58 -1.20 0.74
CA ALA A 210 -1.26 -2.40 0.24
C ALA A 210 -1.55 -3.43 1.35
N LEU A 211 -0.62 -3.59 2.30
CA LEU A 211 -0.80 -4.48 3.46
C LEU A 211 -1.97 -4.01 4.33
N CYS A 212 -1.99 -2.73 4.73
CA CYS A 212 -3.06 -2.19 5.57
C CYS A 212 -4.42 -2.29 4.89
N ARG A 213 -4.50 -1.97 3.59
CA ARG A 213 -5.74 -2.05 2.81
C ARG A 213 -6.31 -3.45 2.77
N ALA A 214 -5.45 -4.46 2.67
CA ALA A 214 -5.84 -5.86 2.64
C ALA A 214 -6.27 -6.39 4.02
N TYR A 215 -5.63 -5.90 5.08
CA TYR A 215 -5.93 -6.30 6.47
C TYR A 215 -7.16 -5.59 7.05
N ASP A 216 -7.62 -4.48 6.46
CA ASP A 216 -8.76 -3.73 7.01
C ASP A 216 -10.01 -4.61 7.19
N GLY A 217 -10.55 -4.56 8.41
CA GLY A 217 -11.72 -5.33 8.82
C GLY A 217 -11.46 -6.79 9.18
N LEU A 218 -10.23 -7.30 9.04
CA LEU A 218 -9.87 -8.63 9.54
C LEU A 218 -9.88 -8.66 11.07
N THR A 219 -10.21 -9.82 11.64
CA THR A 219 -10.38 -10.00 13.09
C THR A 219 -9.67 -11.24 13.60
N TRP A 220 -9.05 -11.13 14.77
CA TRP A 220 -8.39 -12.23 15.45
C TRP A 220 -8.93 -12.39 16.86
N ASP A 221 -9.04 -13.62 17.34
CA ASP A 221 -9.41 -13.88 18.73
C ASP A 221 -8.30 -13.43 19.70
N LYS A 222 -8.52 -13.67 20.99
CA LYS A 222 -7.58 -13.31 22.06
C LYS A 222 -6.24 -14.06 21.97
N ASP A 223 -6.26 -15.26 21.41
CA ASP A 223 -5.06 -16.07 21.14
C ASP A 223 -4.37 -15.67 19.81
N TYR A 224 -4.83 -14.61 19.15
CA TYR A 224 -4.36 -14.16 17.84
C TYR A 224 -4.63 -15.13 16.68
N LYS A 225 -5.60 -16.03 16.82
CA LYS A 225 -6.04 -16.91 15.74
C LYS A 225 -7.02 -16.15 14.84
N PRO A 226 -6.90 -16.30 13.52
CA PRO A 226 -7.74 -15.55 12.60
C PRO A 226 -9.19 -16.05 12.63
N ILE A 227 -10.14 -15.11 12.56
CA ILE A 227 -11.57 -15.41 12.57
C ILE A 227 -12.12 -15.21 11.15
N GLY A 228 -12.52 -16.30 10.49
CA GLY A 228 -13.12 -16.25 9.15
C GLY A 228 -12.15 -15.91 8.01
N HIS A 229 -10.84 -16.06 8.21
CA HIS A 229 -9.81 -15.85 7.19
C HIS A 229 -8.51 -16.59 7.53
N ASP A 230 -7.54 -16.58 6.61
CA ASP A 230 -6.25 -17.28 6.78
C ASP A 230 -5.06 -16.34 7.03
N PHE A 231 -5.29 -15.02 7.11
CA PHE A 231 -4.22 -14.07 7.37
C PHE A 231 -3.72 -14.16 8.82
N PRO A 232 -2.41 -14.38 9.04
CA PRO A 232 -1.88 -14.47 10.39
C PRO A 232 -1.87 -13.11 11.08
N PHE A 233 -2.00 -13.12 12.40
CA PHE A 233 -1.66 -11.96 13.20
C PHE A 233 -0.14 -11.75 13.15
N ARG A 234 0.33 -10.51 12.96
CA ARG A 234 1.76 -10.19 12.88
C ARG A 234 2.21 -9.54 14.18
N LYS A 235 3.31 -9.99 14.81
CA LYS A 235 3.99 -9.32 15.94
C LYS A 235 5.41 -8.88 15.51
N PRO A 236 5.90 -7.67 15.87
CA PRO A 236 5.22 -6.58 16.57
C PRO A 236 4.34 -5.78 15.59
N ARG A 237 3.04 -6.09 15.65
CA ARG A 237 1.86 -5.63 14.90
C ARG A 237 1.98 -5.46 13.37
N VAL A 238 0.82 -5.52 12.71
CA VAL A 238 0.59 -5.35 11.26
C VAL A 238 1.04 -3.95 10.74
N ASN A 239 1.65 -3.14 11.62
CA ASN A 239 2.31 -1.86 11.39
C ASN A 239 3.82 -1.97 11.13
N THR A 240 4.36 -3.15 10.80
CA THR A 240 5.76 -3.35 10.38
C THR A 240 5.98 -2.79 8.97
N HIS A 241 5.72 -1.49 8.81
CA HIS A 241 6.25 -0.70 7.73
C HIS A 241 6.32 0.77 8.14
N PHE A 242 7.31 1.47 7.60
CA PHE A 242 7.52 2.88 7.88
C PHE A 242 6.26 3.72 7.66
N ASN A 243 6.05 4.69 8.54
CA ASN A 243 4.94 5.67 8.48
C ASN A 243 3.53 5.05 8.43
N CYS A 244 3.32 3.87 9.04
CA CYS A 244 1.98 3.33 9.17
C CYS A 244 1.06 4.27 9.99
N ARG A 245 -0.21 4.35 9.57
CA ARG A 245 -1.29 5.14 10.22
C ARG A 245 -2.51 4.29 10.57
N SER A 246 -2.42 2.99 10.31
CA SER A 246 -3.44 2.02 10.65
C SER A 246 -3.26 1.57 12.10
N THR A 247 -4.34 1.09 12.71
CA THR A 247 -4.36 0.69 14.12
C THR A 247 -5.10 -0.62 14.29
N ILE A 248 -4.90 -1.28 15.42
CA ILE A 248 -5.71 -2.41 15.85
C ILE A 248 -6.59 -1.91 16.97
N ILE A 249 -7.90 -2.07 16.80
CA ILE A 249 -8.90 -1.70 17.80
C ILE A 249 -9.43 -2.95 18.51
N PRO A 250 -9.83 -2.83 19.78
CA PRO A 250 -10.54 -3.90 20.46
C PRO A 250 -11.97 -3.98 19.93
N VAL A 251 -12.49 -5.19 19.85
CA VAL A 251 -13.93 -5.47 19.82
C VAL A 251 -14.26 -6.03 21.18
N THR A 252 -15.12 -5.35 21.93
CA THR A 252 -15.53 -5.79 23.25
C THR A 252 -16.66 -6.81 23.16
N LYS A 253 -16.87 -7.54 24.25
CA LYS A 253 -18.06 -8.36 24.46
C LYS A 253 -19.33 -7.49 24.47
N SER A 254 -20.46 -8.09 24.14
CA SER A 254 -21.77 -7.46 24.34
C SER A 254 -22.10 -7.32 25.83
N TRP A 255 -23.10 -6.51 26.17
CA TRP A 255 -23.56 -6.39 27.56
C TRP A 255 -24.07 -7.72 28.13
N ASP A 256 -24.79 -8.49 27.30
CA ASP A 256 -25.23 -9.84 27.63
C ASP A 256 -24.04 -10.78 27.90
N GLU A 257 -22.99 -10.72 27.07
CA GLU A 257 -21.75 -11.51 27.26
C GLU A 257 -20.95 -11.09 28.50
N LEU A 258 -21.20 -9.88 29.03
CA LEU A 258 -20.62 -9.35 30.27
C LEU A 258 -21.54 -9.54 31.49
N GLY A 259 -22.76 -10.06 31.31
CA GLY A 259 -23.74 -10.25 32.38
C GLY A 259 -24.33 -8.93 32.93
N VAL A 260 -24.39 -7.88 32.11
CA VAL A 260 -24.95 -6.58 32.49
C VAL A 260 -26.39 -6.46 31.96
N ASP A 261 -27.36 -6.68 32.85
CA ASP A 261 -28.79 -6.61 32.49
C ASP A 261 -29.27 -5.16 32.27
N GLY A 262 -30.22 -5.00 31.32
CA GLY A 262 -30.91 -3.73 31.09
C GLY A 262 -30.17 -2.72 30.21
N MET A 263 -29.02 -3.09 29.63
CA MET A 263 -28.31 -2.28 28.63
C MET A 263 -28.52 -2.83 27.22
N ASN A 264 -28.96 -1.97 26.29
CA ASN A 264 -29.08 -2.34 24.88
C ASN A 264 -27.71 -2.32 24.19
N ASP A 265 -27.48 -3.31 23.34
CA ASP A 265 -26.32 -3.33 22.45
C ASP A 265 -26.31 -2.14 21.48
N ALA A 266 -25.09 -1.70 21.18
CA ALA A 266 -24.84 -0.48 20.45
C ALA A 266 -25.25 -0.54 18.96
N PRO A 267 -25.94 0.48 18.40
CA PRO A 267 -25.97 0.67 16.96
C PRO A 267 -24.56 0.87 16.37
N LYS A 268 -24.44 0.62 15.06
CA LYS A 268 -23.16 0.67 14.34
C LYS A 268 -22.54 2.07 14.40
N GLY A 269 -21.31 2.17 14.89
CA GLY A 269 -20.56 3.43 14.99
C GLY A 269 -20.06 3.99 13.65
N THR A 270 -19.23 5.04 13.70
CA THR A 270 -18.58 5.66 12.53
C THR A 270 -17.05 5.73 12.67
N ARG A 271 -16.32 5.69 11.55
CA ARG A 271 -14.86 5.94 11.46
C ARG A 271 -14.54 7.09 10.53
N SER A 272 -13.36 7.69 10.74
CA SER A 272 -12.80 8.69 9.83
C SER A 272 -12.39 8.11 8.48
N SER A 273 -12.66 8.88 7.43
CA SER A 273 -12.12 8.71 6.08
C SER A 273 -11.64 10.05 5.53
N MET A 274 -10.86 10.05 4.44
CA MET A 274 -10.42 11.31 3.82
C MET A 274 -11.57 12.23 3.37
N ASN A 275 -12.77 11.69 3.15
CA ASN A 275 -13.96 12.46 2.75
C ASN A 275 -14.96 12.66 3.90
N GLY A 276 -14.51 12.52 5.15
CA GLY A 276 -15.37 12.58 6.33
C GLY A 276 -15.76 11.20 6.87
N TYR A 277 -16.75 11.20 7.76
CA TYR A 277 -17.17 10.02 8.52
C TYR A 277 -17.90 8.98 7.65
N VAL A 278 -17.59 7.71 7.88
CA VAL A 278 -18.23 6.54 7.25
C VAL A 278 -18.61 5.51 8.32
N PRO A 279 -19.47 4.52 8.04
CA PRO A 279 -19.79 3.46 9.00
C PRO A 279 -18.54 2.72 9.51
N GLN A 280 -18.52 2.35 10.80
CA GLN A 280 -17.39 1.68 11.48
C GLN A 280 -17.06 0.31 10.89
N ASP A 281 -18.05 -0.37 10.30
CA ASP A 281 -17.91 -1.65 9.61
C ASP A 281 -17.48 -1.51 8.15
N MET A 282 -17.47 -0.29 7.58
CA MET A 282 -16.98 -0.06 6.22
C MET A 282 -15.51 -0.44 6.13
N THR A 283 -15.22 -1.42 5.27
CA THR A 283 -13.83 -1.84 4.97
C THR A 283 -13.19 -0.90 3.95
N PHE A 284 -11.86 -0.91 3.84
CA PHE A 284 -11.13 -0.16 2.82
C PHE A 284 -11.57 -0.58 1.42
N ASN A 285 -11.83 -1.88 1.22
CA ASN A 285 -12.33 -2.40 -0.05
C ASN A 285 -13.69 -1.81 -0.42
N ASP A 286 -14.59 -1.62 0.55
CA ASP A 286 -15.92 -1.06 0.29
C ASP A 286 -15.89 0.46 0.19
N TRP A 287 -15.09 1.12 1.03
CA TRP A 287 -14.80 2.55 0.92
C TRP A 287 -14.23 2.91 -0.45
N LEU A 288 -13.28 2.12 -0.98
CA LEU A 288 -12.66 2.42 -2.27
C LEU A 288 -13.65 2.29 -3.44
N LYS A 289 -14.69 1.44 -3.34
CA LYS A 289 -15.74 1.32 -4.37
C LYS A 289 -16.62 2.57 -4.47
N THR A 290 -16.71 3.38 -3.40
CA THR A 290 -17.51 4.62 -3.41
C THR A 290 -16.73 5.83 -3.94
N GLN A 291 -15.44 5.66 -4.25
CA GLN A 291 -14.57 6.75 -4.70
C GLN A 291 -14.64 6.98 -6.22
N SER A 292 -14.19 8.16 -6.65
CA SER A 292 -14.08 8.46 -8.09
C SER A 292 -13.02 7.58 -8.78
N PRO A 293 -13.14 7.31 -10.09
CA PRO A 293 -12.14 6.56 -10.85
C PRO A 293 -10.71 7.10 -10.69
N GLU A 294 -10.55 8.43 -10.62
CA GLU A 294 -9.25 9.09 -10.44
C GLU A 294 -8.65 8.78 -9.06
N THR A 295 -9.51 8.71 -8.04
CA THR A 295 -9.10 8.38 -6.66
C THR A 295 -8.71 6.91 -6.55
N ILE A 296 -9.45 6.02 -7.21
CA ILE A 296 -9.12 4.60 -7.31
C ILE A 296 -7.78 4.42 -8.04
N GLU A 297 -7.57 5.12 -9.17
CA GLU A 297 -6.32 5.08 -9.94
C GLU A 297 -5.13 5.62 -9.14
N LYS A 298 -5.30 6.76 -8.44
CA LYS A 298 -4.29 7.31 -7.54
C LYS A 298 -3.91 6.33 -6.43
N THR A 299 -4.89 5.56 -5.94
CA THR A 299 -4.71 4.63 -4.83
C THR A 299 -4.04 3.32 -5.26
N LEU A 300 -4.47 2.72 -6.37
CA LEU A 300 -4.05 1.38 -6.79
C LEU A 300 -3.00 1.39 -7.92
N GLY A 301 -2.88 2.50 -8.64
CA GLY A 301 -2.23 2.59 -9.94
C GLY A 301 -3.13 2.03 -11.06
N LYS A 302 -2.93 2.55 -12.27
CA LYS A 302 -3.77 2.32 -13.46
C LYS A 302 -4.22 0.86 -13.67
N GLY A 303 -3.28 -0.08 -13.69
CA GLY A 303 -3.58 -1.49 -13.99
C GLY A 303 -4.42 -2.18 -12.92
N ARG A 304 -4.14 -1.93 -11.63
CA ARG A 304 -4.90 -2.52 -10.53
C ARG A 304 -6.26 -1.83 -10.38
N ALA A 305 -6.34 -0.53 -10.63
CA ALA A 305 -7.59 0.22 -10.61
C ALA A 305 -8.60 -0.31 -11.63
N GLU A 306 -8.15 -0.58 -12.87
CA GLU A 306 -9.01 -1.18 -13.89
C GLU A 306 -9.59 -2.53 -13.45
N LEU A 307 -8.74 -3.42 -12.91
CA LEU A 307 -9.18 -4.73 -12.42
C LEU A 307 -10.13 -4.63 -11.22
N PHE A 308 -9.90 -3.68 -10.32
CA PHE A 308 -10.72 -3.42 -9.15
C PHE A 308 -12.10 -2.88 -9.53
N MET A 309 -12.17 -1.89 -10.43
CA MET A 309 -13.43 -1.33 -10.94
C MET A 309 -14.26 -2.38 -11.70
N GLN A 310 -13.61 -3.36 -12.34
CA GLN A 310 -14.27 -4.50 -12.98
C GLN A 310 -14.72 -5.59 -11.99
N GLY A 311 -14.45 -5.44 -10.69
CA GLY A 311 -14.77 -6.43 -9.66
C GLY A 311 -13.92 -7.71 -9.71
N LYS A 312 -12.81 -7.72 -10.46
CA LYS A 312 -11.96 -8.91 -10.65
C LYS A 312 -10.98 -9.13 -9.52
N ILE A 313 -10.65 -8.08 -8.77
CA ILE A 313 -9.77 -8.13 -7.61
C ILE A 313 -10.36 -7.36 -6.43
N THR A 314 -9.96 -7.77 -5.24
CA THR A 314 -10.21 -7.08 -3.97
C THR A 314 -8.89 -6.64 -3.33
N MET A 315 -8.93 -5.86 -2.25
CA MET A 315 -7.69 -5.47 -1.54
C MET A 315 -6.87 -6.69 -1.07
N ARG A 316 -7.54 -7.77 -0.66
CA ARG A 316 -6.89 -9.02 -0.19
C ARG A 316 -6.13 -9.75 -1.29
N ASP A 317 -6.51 -9.53 -2.54
CA ASP A 317 -5.83 -10.15 -3.67
C ASP A 317 -4.49 -9.52 -3.96
N LEU A 318 -4.28 -8.26 -3.54
CA LEU A 318 -3.08 -7.47 -3.80
C LEU A 318 -1.85 -7.94 -3.03
N ILE A 319 -2.02 -8.84 -2.07
CA ILE A 319 -0.94 -9.36 -1.24
C ILE A 319 -0.94 -10.89 -1.20
N THR A 320 0.21 -11.46 -0.84
CA THR A 320 0.31 -12.84 -0.37
C THR A 320 -0.24 -12.96 1.05
N GLN A 321 -0.44 -14.18 1.54
CA GLN A 321 -0.77 -14.43 2.95
C GLN A 321 0.34 -13.89 3.88
N GLN A 322 1.59 -13.96 3.40
CA GLN A 322 2.79 -13.38 4.04
C GLN A 322 2.90 -11.86 3.84
N GLY A 323 1.92 -11.19 3.23
CA GLY A 323 1.83 -9.73 3.20
C GLY A 323 2.70 -9.07 2.14
N ARG A 324 3.37 -9.87 1.30
CA ARG A 324 4.13 -9.35 0.16
C ARG A 324 3.17 -8.85 -0.90
N VAL A 325 3.39 -7.63 -1.39
CA VAL A 325 2.60 -7.06 -2.48
C VAL A 325 2.84 -7.86 -3.76
N LEU A 326 1.76 -8.24 -4.43
CA LEU A 326 1.80 -8.90 -5.73
C LEU A 326 1.91 -7.88 -6.85
N ASP A 327 2.79 -8.13 -7.80
CA ASP A 327 2.82 -7.35 -9.05
C ASP A 327 1.64 -7.73 -9.97
N LEU A 328 1.48 -6.99 -11.08
CA LEU A 328 0.37 -7.22 -12.01
C LEU A 328 0.47 -8.59 -12.71
N GLY A 329 1.66 -9.10 -12.98
CA GLY A 329 1.86 -10.41 -13.61
C GLY A 329 1.54 -11.55 -12.65
N GLU A 330 1.94 -11.44 -11.38
CA GLU A 330 1.58 -12.37 -10.32
C GLU A 330 0.07 -12.36 -10.03
N LEU A 331 -0.55 -11.18 -10.00
CA LEU A 331 -2.00 -11.02 -9.87
C LEU A 331 -2.74 -11.68 -11.04
N ALA A 332 -2.28 -11.45 -12.27
CA ALA A 332 -2.82 -12.07 -13.47
C ALA A 332 -2.75 -13.60 -13.40
N LYS A 333 -1.59 -14.15 -13.00
CA LYS A 333 -1.40 -15.59 -12.77
C LYS A 333 -2.37 -16.13 -11.71
N LYS A 334 -2.35 -15.54 -10.51
CA LYS A 334 -3.13 -15.97 -9.34
C LYS A 334 -4.63 -16.00 -9.61
N LYS A 335 -5.15 -14.97 -10.27
CA LYS A 335 -6.58 -14.85 -10.57
C LYS A 335 -6.97 -15.40 -11.94
N LYS A 336 -6.01 -15.93 -12.69
CA LYS A 336 -6.17 -16.27 -14.12
C LYS A 336 -6.72 -15.09 -14.93
N ILE A 337 -6.42 -13.86 -14.51
CA ILE A 337 -6.75 -12.62 -15.22
C ILE A 337 -5.66 -12.37 -16.25
N TRP A 338 -5.56 -13.28 -17.21
CA TRP A 338 -4.68 -13.11 -18.36
C TRP A 338 -5.40 -12.22 -19.35
N GLU A 339 -5.29 -10.91 -19.23
CA GLU A 339 -5.80 -9.98 -20.25
C GLU A 339 -4.73 -9.03 -20.77
N TYR A 340 -3.54 -9.01 -20.14
CA TYR A 340 -2.44 -8.11 -20.50
C TYR A 340 -1.08 -8.73 -20.11
N SER A 341 -0.42 -9.44 -21.03
CA SER A 341 1.05 -9.57 -20.95
C SER A 341 1.68 -8.32 -21.56
N LYS A 342 2.73 -7.77 -20.93
CA LYS A 342 3.51 -6.66 -21.49
C LYS A 342 4.63 -7.12 -22.41
N GLU A 343 4.85 -8.42 -22.48
CA GLU A 343 5.87 -9.04 -23.31
C GLU A 343 5.35 -9.19 -24.75
N ASN A 344 6.24 -8.97 -25.73
CA ASN A 344 5.96 -9.14 -27.15
C ASN A 344 4.70 -8.40 -27.64
N ILE A 345 4.49 -7.17 -27.17
CA ILE A 345 3.41 -6.30 -27.68
C ILE A 345 3.73 -5.91 -29.12
N LYS A 346 2.79 -6.21 -30.03
CA LYS A 346 2.78 -5.68 -31.40
C LYS A 346 1.62 -4.72 -31.59
N HIS A 347 1.89 -3.70 -32.40
CA HIS A 347 0.91 -2.72 -32.82
C HIS A 347 0.47 -3.03 -34.25
N PHE A 348 -0.81 -2.82 -34.52
CA PHE A 348 -1.46 -3.08 -35.79
C PHE A 348 -2.26 -1.85 -36.19
N ASP A 349 -2.18 -1.52 -37.47
CA ASP A 349 -3.06 -0.54 -38.08
C ASP A 349 -4.42 -1.17 -38.33
N ILE A 350 -5.48 -0.38 -38.14
CA ILE A 350 -6.85 -0.81 -38.40
C ILE A 350 -7.42 0.01 -39.56
N PRO A 351 -8.07 -0.64 -40.54
CA PRO A 351 -8.76 0.08 -41.60
C PRO A 351 -9.83 1.03 -41.05
N LYS A 352 -9.91 2.24 -41.62
CA LYS A 352 -10.85 3.30 -41.20
C LYS A 352 -12.30 2.82 -41.10
N GLY A 353 -12.74 1.96 -42.03
CA GLY A 353 -14.10 1.41 -42.01
C GLY A 353 -14.41 0.57 -40.77
N ILE A 354 -13.45 -0.26 -40.32
CA ILE A 354 -13.63 -1.07 -39.10
C ILE A 354 -13.54 -0.15 -37.87
N LYS A 355 -12.61 0.80 -37.86
CA LYS A 355 -12.45 1.81 -36.78
C LYS A 355 -13.78 2.48 -36.46
N SER A 356 -14.46 3.00 -37.48
CA SER A 356 -15.76 3.67 -37.33
C SER A 356 -16.85 2.71 -36.86
N ARG A 357 -16.90 1.49 -37.41
CA ARG A 357 -17.96 0.51 -37.10
C ARG A 357 -17.93 -0.02 -35.67
N ILE A 358 -16.75 -0.09 -35.05
CA ILE A 358 -16.61 -0.51 -33.64
C ILE A 358 -16.47 0.68 -32.67
N GLY A 359 -16.43 1.92 -33.17
CA GLY A 359 -16.22 3.11 -32.35
C GLY A 359 -14.85 3.15 -31.64
N LEU A 360 -13.79 2.72 -32.34
CA LEU A 360 -12.45 2.66 -31.75
C LEU A 360 -11.90 4.07 -31.45
N LYS A 361 -11.55 4.32 -30.18
CA LYS A 361 -11.06 5.61 -29.68
C LYS A 361 -9.56 5.85 -29.88
N THR A 362 -8.83 4.84 -30.36
CA THR A 362 -7.38 4.89 -30.56
C THR A 362 -7.03 4.78 -32.06
N ASP A 363 -5.86 5.29 -32.44
CA ASP A 363 -5.38 5.18 -33.83
C ASP A 363 -4.70 3.84 -34.13
N LYS A 364 -4.29 3.13 -33.09
CA LYS A 364 -3.61 1.83 -33.20
C LYS A 364 -4.27 0.80 -32.30
N ILE A 365 -4.16 -0.45 -32.74
CA ILE A 365 -4.55 -1.62 -31.98
C ILE A 365 -3.29 -2.34 -31.51
N ARG A 366 -3.34 -2.94 -30.33
CA ARG A 366 -2.22 -3.67 -29.75
C ARG A 366 -2.64 -5.02 -29.19
N GLY A 367 -1.77 -6.00 -29.35
CA GLY A 367 -1.93 -7.34 -28.78
C GLY A 367 -0.59 -7.87 -28.31
N SER A 368 -0.57 -8.54 -27.16
CA SER A 368 0.60 -9.31 -26.75
C SER A 368 0.55 -10.67 -27.43
N LEU A 369 1.53 -10.95 -28.29
CA LEU A 369 1.61 -12.24 -28.98
C LEU A 369 1.82 -13.38 -27.99
N GLU A 370 2.53 -13.11 -26.89
CA GLU A 370 2.72 -14.05 -25.79
C GLU A 370 1.39 -14.49 -25.20
N TYR A 371 0.57 -13.51 -24.83
CA TYR A 371 -0.72 -13.74 -24.21
C TYR A 371 -1.69 -14.43 -25.17
N LEU A 372 -1.77 -13.95 -26.42
CA LEU A 372 -2.69 -14.49 -27.42
C LEU A 372 -2.35 -15.94 -27.78
N PHE A 373 -1.06 -16.29 -27.87
CA PHE A 373 -0.61 -17.65 -28.16
C PHE A 373 -0.89 -18.60 -27.01
N ASN A 374 -0.48 -18.23 -25.79
CA ASN A 374 -0.56 -19.12 -24.63
C ASN A 374 -2.00 -19.46 -24.19
N LYS A 375 -3.00 -18.75 -24.73
CA LYS A 375 -4.40 -19.03 -24.47
C LYS A 375 -4.92 -20.28 -25.19
N HIS A 376 -4.44 -20.49 -26.42
CA HIS A 376 -4.82 -21.60 -27.29
C HIS A 376 -3.64 -22.01 -28.19
N PRO A 377 -2.52 -22.49 -27.62
CA PRO A 377 -1.33 -22.82 -28.41
C PRO A 377 -1.61 -23.92 -29.45
N GLU A 378 -2.60 -24.77 -29.21
CA GLU A 378 -3.05 -25.83 -30.11
C GLU A 378 -3.65 -25.32 -31.43
N MET A 379 -4.02 -24.03 -31.50
CA MET A 379 -4.68 -23.44 -32.67
C MET A 379 -3.72 -22.74 -33.64
N PHE A 380 -2.45 -22.56 -33.26
CA PHE A 380 -1.50 -21.71 -33.99
C PHE A 380 -0.16 -22.42 -34.16
N ASP A 381 0.44 -22.26 -35.34
CA ASP A 381 1.76 -22.85 -35.63
C ASP A 381 2.90 -22.08 -34.93
N GLY A 382 2.61 -20.89 -34.40
CA GLY A 382 3.52 -20.10 -33.58
C GLY A 382 3.04 -18.66 -33.38
N LYS A 383 3.82 -17.86 -32.64
CA LYS A 383 3.50 -16.44 -32.37
C LYS A 383 3.45 -15.58 -33.64
N ALA A 384 4.16 -15.98 -34.70
CA ALA A 384 4.12 -15.31 -36.00
C ALA A 384 2.78 -15.52 -36.74
N ASP A 385 2.14 -16.69 -36.57
CA ASP A 385 0.84 -16.99 -37.17
C ASP A 385 -0.24 -16.03 -36.68
N ILE A 386 -0.20 -15.66 -35.39
CA ILE A 386 -1.11 -14.67 -34.79
C ILE A 386 -1.05 -13.32 -35.51
N VAL A 387 0.14 -12.86 -35.89
CA VAL A 387 0.31 -11.59 -36.63
C VAL A 387 -0.40 -11.65 -37.98
N ASN A 388 -0.29 -12.79 -38.68
CA ASN A 388 -0.90 -12.99 -39.99
C ASN A 388 -2.43 -13.09 -39.86
N ILE A 389 -2.94 -13.84 -38.89
CA ILE A 389 -4.37 -13.95 -38.61
C ILE A 389 -4.96 -12.56 -38.29
N ILE A 390 -4.27 -11.75 -37.49
CA ILE A 390 -4.72 -10.38 -37.18
C ILE A 390 -4.84 -9.53 -38.45
N LYS A 391 -3.83 -9.57 -39.31
CA LYS A 391 -3.86 -8.85 -40.59
C LYS A 391 -4.97 -9.35 -41.51
N ASP A 392 -5.14 -10.66 -41.62
CA ASP A 392 -6.12 -11.28 -42.52
C ASP A 392 -7.56 -10.94 -42.15
N VAL A 393 -7.88 -10.93 -40.85
CA VAL A 393 -9.19 -10.55 -40.33
C VAL A 393 -9.47 -9.07 -40.57
N PHE A 394 -8.49 -8.19 -40.36
CA PHE A 394 -8.69 -6.76 -40.60
C PHE A 394 -8.77 -6.39 -42.07
N ASN A 395 -8.09 -7.12 -42.96
CA ASN A 395 -8.09 -6.79 -44.38
C ASN A 395 -9.49 -6.90 -45.00
N ALA A 396 -10.24 -7.95 -44.68
CA ALA A 396 -11.58 -8.18 -45.21
C ALA A 396 -12.43 -9.04 -44.26
N PRO A 397 -13.01 -8.44 -43.21
CA PRO A 397 -13.84 -9.18 -42.25
C PRO A 397 -15.20 -9.53 -42.86
N ASP A 398 -15.67 -10.74 -42.56
CA ASP A 398 -17.02 -11.18 -42.91
C ASP A 398 -18.04 -10.66 -41.88
N ILE A 399 -17.69 -10.75 -40.59
CA ILE A 399 -18.60 -10.41 -39.48
C ILE A 399 -17.91 -9.44 -38.52
N ILE A 400 -18.66 -8.43 -38.08
CA ILE A 400 -18.31 -7.53 -36.97
C ILE A 400 -19.53 -7.44 -36.05
N LYS A 401 -19.37 -7.85 -34.79
CA LYS A 401 -20.48 -7.92 -33.82
C LYS A 401 -20.01 -7.58 -32.39
N PRO A 402 -20.89 -7.11 -31.50
CA PRO A 402 -20.58 -7.03 -30.07
C PRO A 402 -20.23 -8.39 -29.48
N ALA A 403 -19.31 -8.42 -28.51
CA ALA A 403 -18.87 -9.64 -27.86
C ALA A 403 -19.88 -10.09 -26.78
N ALA A 404 -20.61 -11.18 -27.04
CA ALA A 404 -21.67 -11.70 -26.15
C ALA A 404 -21.22 -11.96 -24.69
N ARG A 405 -19.96 -12.34 -24.47
CA ARG A 405 -19.41 -12.65 -23.13
C ARG A 405 -18.45 -11.59 -22.59
N ARG A 406 -18.29 -10.46 -23.28
CA ARG A 406 -17.31 -9.41 -22.92
C ARG A 406 -17.93 -8.03 -23.17
N SER A 407 -18.55 -7.47 -22.12
CA SER A 407 -19.18 -6.15 -22.18
C SER A 407 -18.21 -5.09 -22.72
N GLY A 408 -18.68 -4.28 -23.67
CA GLY A 408 -17.87 -3.26 -24.35
C GLY A 408 -16.82 -3.80 -25.33
N GLY A 409 -16.73 -5.10 -25.56
CA GLY A 409 -15.86 -5.70 -26.58
C GLY A 409 -16.58 -5.95 -27.90
N PHE A 410 -15.81 -6.05 -28.98
CA PHE A 410 -16.29 -6.46 -30.31
C PHE A 410 -15.55 -7.71 -30.79
N ILE A 411 -16.25 -8.56 -31.53
CA ILE A 411 -15.71 -9.70 -32.25
C ILE A 411 -15.71 -9.38 -33.74
N ILE A 412 -14.57 -9.59 -34.37
CA ILE A 412 -14.37 -9.46 -35.81
C ILE A 412 -13.94 -10.82 -36.34
N ALA A 413 -14.62 -11.33 -37.35
CA ALA A 413 -14.42 -12.69 -37.82
C ALA A 413 -14.40 -12.81 -39.34
N LYS A 414 -13.70 -13.83 -39.84
CA LYS A 414 -13.52 -14.12 -41.25
C LYS A 414 -13.51 -15.63 -41.51
N SER A 415 -14.16 -16.08 -42.57
CA SER A 415 -14.06 -17.48 -43.02
C SER A 415 -12.72 -17.72 -43.72
N ILE A 416 -12.10 -18.88 -43.46
CA ILE A 416 -10.81 -19.28 -44.05
C ILE A 416 -10.92 -20.54 -44.91
N ASP A 417 -11.92 -21.37 -44.68
CA ASP A 417 -12.19 -22.56 -45.50
C ASP A 417 -13.69 -22.85 -45.45
N ASP A 418 -14.39 -22.52 -46.53
CA ASP A 418 -15.84 -22.70 -46.60
C ASP A 418 -16.23 -24.18 -46.67
N LYS A 419 -15.40 -25.03 -47.29
CA LYS A 419 -15.65 -26.49 -47.39
C LYS A 419 -15.53 -27.16 -46.02
N LYS A 420 -14.47 -26.83 -45.27
CA LYS A 420 -14.24 -27.35 -43.91
C LYS A 420 -14.96 -26.54 -42.84
N LYS A 421 -15.71 -25.50 -43.22
CA LYS A 421 -16.43 -24.57 -42.34
C LYS A 421 -15.52 -24.01 -41.25
N LYS A 422 -14.32 -23.56 -41.60
CA LYS A 422 -13.35 -22.96 -40.67
C LYS A 422 -13.38 -21.44 -40.76
N MET A 423 -13.23 -20.79 -39.61
CA MET A 423 -13.14 -19.35 -39.45
C MET A 423 -12.03 -18.98 -38.46
N ILE A 424 -11.62 -17.73 -38.56
CA ILE A 424 -10.78 -17.03 -37.59
C ILE A 424 -11.60 -15.88 -37.01
N ASP A 425 -11.42 -15.60 -35.71
CA ASP A 425 -12.01 -14.43 -35.08
C ASP A 425 -11.08 -13.79 -34.06
N ILE A 426 -11.33 -12.50 -33.81
CA ILE A 426 -10.52 -11.62 -32.98
C ILE A 426 -11.45 -10.78 -32.10
N GLY A 427 -11.13 -10.71 -30.81
CA GLY A 427 -11.83 -9.88 -29.84
C GLY A 427 -11.06 -8.62 -29.49
N ILE A 428 -11.70 -7.45 -29.56
CA ILE A 428 -11.09 -6.14 -29.38
C ILE A 428 -11.91 -5.25 -28.45
N TYR A 429 -11.24 -4.52 -27.58
CA TYR A 429 -11.84 -3.44 -26.80
C TYR A 429 -11.70 -2.08 -27.54
N PRO A 430 -12.78 -1.47 -28.02
CA PRO A 430 -12.70 -0.20 -28.77
C PRO A 430 -12.23 0.99 -27.93
N ASN A 431 -12.38 0.94 -26.61
CA ASN A 431 -11.97 2.05 -25.74
C ASN A 431 -10.44 2.20 -25.65
N ASN A 432 -9.70 1.09 -25.72
CA ASN A 432 -8.24 1.08 -25.48
C ASN A 432 -7.43 0.39 -26.58
N GLY A 433 -8.10 -0.12 -27.64
CA GLY A 433 -7.48 -0.77 -28.78
C GLY A 433 -6.78 -2.09 -28.46
N VAL A 434 -7.19 -2.80 -27.41
CA VAL A 434 -6.52 -4.04 -27.00
C VAL A 434 -7.21 -5.26 -27.61
N ILE A 435 -6.40 -6.14 -28.22
CA ILE A 435 -6.82 -7.47 -28.64
C ILE A 435 -6.81 -8.40 -27.43
N PHE A 436 -7.98 -8.85 -26.99
CA PHE A 436 -8.13 -9.73 -25.81
C PHE A 436 -8.31 -11.21 -26.19
N HIS A 437 -8.56 -11.50 -27.46
CA HIS A 437 -8.85 -12.84 -27.96
C HIS A 437 -8.49 -13.00 -29.43
N ILE A 438 -8.04 -14.19 -29.78
CA ILE A 438 -7.90 -14.68 -31.14
C ILE A 438 -8.21 -16.18 -31.14
N ASN A 439 -8.89 -16.68 -32.18
CA ASN A 439 -9.25 -18.09 -32.30
C ASN A 439 -9.28 -18.55 -33.75
N LYS A 440 -8.95 -19.83 -33.96
CA LYS A 440 -9.11 -20.55 -35.24
C LYS A 440 -10.03 -21.75 -35.00
N ARG A 441 -11.29 -21.66 -35.45
CA ARG A 441 -12.34 -22.61 -35.07
C ARG A 441 -13.29 -22.94 -36.23
N LYS A 442 -14.20 -23.89 -36.00
CA LYS A 442 -15.33 -24.12 -36.93
C LYS A 442 -16.31 -22.95 -36.86
N TRP A 443 -17.08 -22.76 -37.93
CA TRP A 443 -18.12 -21.73 -38.02
C TRP A 443 -19.05 -21.75 -36.82
N ASP A 444 -19.20 -20.60 -36.17
CA ASP A 444 -20.24 -20.35 -35.18
C ASP A 444 -21.60 -20.12 -35.85
N ALA A 445 -22.66 -19.93 -35.05
CA ALA A 445 -24.01 -19.74 -35.55
C ALA A 445 -24.09 -18.53 -36.50
N ASP A 446 -23.50 -17.41 -36.08
CA ASP A 446 -23.52 -16.16 -36.83
C ASP A 446 -22.78 -16.29 -38.17
N MET A 447 -21.65 -17.01 -38.21
CA MET A 447 -20.94 -17.28 -39.47
C MET A 447 -21.74 -18.18 -40.42
N ARG A 448 -22.48 -19.16 -39.89
CA ARG A 448 -23.36 -20.00 -40.71
C ARG A 448 -24.51 -19.19 -41.30
N GLU A 449 -25.11 -18.31 -40.51
CA GLU A 449 -26.20 -17.45 -40.95
C GLU A 449 -25.74 -16.46 -42.02
N PHE A 450 -24.61 -15.79 -41.78
CA PHE A 450 -24.00 -14.88 -42.75
C PHE A 450 -23.70 -15.56 -44.09
N LYS A 451 -23.16 -16.78 -44.07
CA LYS A 451 -22.85 -17.53 -45.29
C LYS A 451 -24.10 -18.01 -46.02
N LYS A 452 -25.18 -18.35 -45.31
CA LYS A 452 -26.48 -18.67 -45.91
C LYS A 452 -27.10 -17.49 -46.66
N GLY A 453 -26.93 -16.26 -46.16
CA GLY A 453 -27.44 -15.05 -46.82
C GLY A 453 -26.63 -14.59 -48.05
N LYS A 454 -25.51 -15.27 -48.36
CA LYS A 454 -24.63 -14.99 -49.51
C LYS A 454 -24.64 -16.08 -50.59
N GLN A 455 -25.27 -17.22 -50.31
CA GLN A 455 -25.57 -18.28 -51.28
C GLN A 455 -26.96 -18.01 -51.86
#